data_AF-A0A538P5P7-F1
#
_entry.id   AF-A0A538P5P7-F1
#
_cell.length_a   1.000
_cell.length_b   1.000
_cell.length_c   1.000
_cell.angle_alpha   90.00
_cell.angle_beta   90.00
_cell.angle_gamma   90.00
#
_symmetry.space_group_name_H-M   'P 1'
#
loop_
_entity.id
_entity.type
_entity.pdbx_description
1 polymer ?
#
loop_
_entity_poly.entity_id
_entity_poly.type
_entity_poly.pdbx_seq_one_letter_code
_entity_poly.pdbx_strand_id
1 'polypeptide(L)'
;VPTGIFLLGYLAVWAVFSALAAVAQWILHSTALLSPMMVSTSPILGGALLVAAGVFQWTPLKNACLTHCRSPLSFLMTGWREGKLGAFVMGLKHGAYCAGCCWFLMALLFVAGVMNIWWVAIIAVFVLLEKVVPRGLFVGKVTGVFLAVWGVWMMLR
;
A
#
# COMPACT_ATOMS: atom_id res chain seq x y z
N VAL A 1 16.87 -20.19 12.62
CA VAL A 1 16.66 -18.79 12.18
C VAL A 1 15.51 -18.20 12.98
N PRO A 2 15.64 -17.07 13.70
CA PRO A 2 14.52 -16.51 14.45
C PRO A 2 13.57 -15.76 13.50
N THR A 3 12.78 -16.52 12.74
CA THR A 3 11.72 -16.00 11.85
C THR A 3 10.75 -15.07 12.58
N GLY A 4 10.49 -15.34 13.87
CA GLY A 4 9.69 -14.45 14.72
C GLY A 4 10.28 -13.04 14.87
N ILE A 5 11.61 -12.91 14.96
CA ILE A 5 12.25 -11.59 15.11
C ILE A 5 12.23 -10.80 13.81
N PHE A 6 12.37 -11.51 12.67
CA PHE A 6 12.13 -10.91 11.36
C PHE A 6 10.68 -10.41 11.23
N LEU A 7 9.71 -11.24 11.63
CA LEU A 7 8.29 -10.87 11.60
C LEU A 7 8.02 -9.65 12.50
N LEU A 8 8.63 -9.57 13.68
CA LEU A 8 8.50 -8.39 14.55
C LEU A 8 8.98 -7.11 13.88
N GLY A 9 10.13 -7.14 13.18
CA GLY A 9 10.61 -5.99 12.42
C GLY A 9 9.64 -5.61 11.29
N TYR A 10 9.11 -6.60 10.58
CA TYR A 10 8.11 -6.36 9.54
C TYR A 10 6.82 -5.72 10.09
N LEU A 11 6.30 -6.28 11.19
CA LEU A 11 5.08 -5.79 11.84
C LEU A 11 5.27 -4.40 12.46
N ALA A 12 6.47 -4.05 12.94
CA ALA A 12 6.76 -2.72 13.45
C ALA A 12 6.55 -1.64 12.39
N VAL A 13 6.98 -1.87 11.15
CA VAL A 13 6.73 -0.93 10.04
C VAL A 13 5.24 -0.80 9.76
N TRP A 14 4.51 -1.91 9.73
CA TRP A 14 3.07 -1.89 9.51
C TRP A 14 2.30 -1.23 10.65
N ALA A 15 2.74 -1.38 11.90
CA ALA A 15 2.16 -0.69 13.04
C ALA A 15 2.32 0.83 12.89
N VAL A 16 3.51 1.31 12.49
CA VAL A 16 3.74 2.74 12.21
C VAL A 16 2.85 3.21 11.06
N PHE A 17 2.77 2.46 9.96
CA PHE A 17 1.89 2.79 8.84
C PHE A 17 0.42 2.89 9.28
N SER A 18 -0.07 1.90 10.03
CA SER A 18 -1.45 1.88 10.55
C SER A 18 -1.72 3.04 11.51
N ALA A 19 -0.75 3.41 12.35
CA ALA A 19 -0.88 4.58 13.23
C ALA A 19 -1.01 5.88 12.42
N LEU A 20 -0.17 6.06 11.39
CA LEU A 20 -0.27 7.21 10.49
C LEU A 20 -1.61 7.23 9.73
N ALA A 21 -2.06 6.07 9.26
CA ALA A 21 -3.36 5.93 8.61
C ALA A 21 -4.50 6.29 9.57
N ALA A 22 -4.47 5.81 10.81
CA ALA A 22 -5.47 6.13 11.83
C ALA A 22 -5.50 7.62 12.17
N VAL A 23 -4.34 8.28 12.27
CA VAL A 23 -4.26 9.75 12.45
C VAL A 23 -4.85 10.48 11.26
N ALA A 24 -4.53 10.06 10.03
CA ALA A 24 -5.14 10.64 8.83
C ALA A 24 -6.67 10.44 8.82
N GLN A 25 -7.16 9.26 9.20
CA GLN A 25 -8.60 8.99 9.35
C GLN A 25 -9.24 9.92 10.39
N TRP A 26 -8.59 10.10 11.54
CA TRP A 26 -9.06 11.00 12.59
C TRP A 26 -9.21 12.44 12.08
N ILE A 27 -8.19 12.96 11.40
CA ILE A 27 -8.19 14.33 10.85
C ILE A 27 -9.30 14.50 9.82
N LEU A 28 -9.41 13.57 8.87
CA LEU A 28 -10.47 13.64 7.85
C LEU A 28 -11.88 13.50 8.44
N HIS A 29 -12.05 12.70 9.50
CA HIS A 29 -13.33 12.58 10.20
C HIS A 29 -13.67 13.86 10.98
N SER A 30 -12.70 14.48 11.66
CA SER A 30 -12.90 15.75 12.38
C SER A 30 -13.26 16.92 11.48
N THR A 31 -12.93 16.85 10.19
CA THR A 31 -13.23 17.88 9.19
C THR A 31 -14.52 17.58 8.39
N ALA A 32 -15.28 16.54 8.78
CA ALA A 32 -16.50 16.06 8.11
C ALA A 32 -16.31 15.63 6.65
N LEU A 33 -15.06 15.36 6.22
CA LEU A 33 -14.73 14.82 4.90
C LEU A 33 -14.89 13.29 4.82
N LEU A 34 -15.18 12.63 5.94
CA LEU A 34 -15.54 11.21 6.02
C LEU A 34 -16.92 11.05 6.66
N SER A 35 -17.71 10.15 6.07
CA SER A 35 -19.00 9.73 6.61
C SER A 35 -18.81 8.88 7.87
N PRO A 36 -19.89 8.60 8.64
CA PRO A 36 -19.84 7.65 9.76
C PRO A 36 -19.35 6.24 9.36
N MET A 37 -19.44 5.89 8.06
CA MET A 37 -18.92 4.65 7.50
C MET A 37 -17.43 4.76 7.07
N MET A 38 -16.76 5.86 7.39
CA MET A 38 -15.39 6.19 6.98
C MET A 38 -15.17 6.18 5.45
N VAL A 39 -16.22 6.54 4.70
CA VAL A 39 -16.19 6.75 3.25
C VAL A 39 -16.06 8.24 2.97
N SER A 40 -15.20 8.64 2.04
CA SER A 40 -15.08 10.04 1.63
C SER A 40 -16.44 10.62 1.20
N THR A 41 -16.85 11.72 1.82
CA THR A 41 -18.11 12.43 1.51
C THR A 41 -17.98 13.32 0.29
N SER A 42 -16.76 13.58 -0.18
CA SER A 42 -16.47 14.47 -1.31
C SER A 42 -16.02 13.66 -2.54
N PRO A 43 -16.79 13.71 -3.66
CA PRO A 43 -16.38 13.09 -4.93
C PRO A 43 -15.01 13.59 -5.41
N ILE A 44 -14.68 14.85 -5.11
CA ILE A 44 -13.39 15.47 -5.45
C ILE A 44 -12.25 14.81 -4.67
N LEU A 45 -12.41 14.58 -3.36
CA LEU A 45 -11.37 13.94 -2.55
C LEU A 45 -11.20 12.46 -2.91
N GLY A 46 -12.30 11.74 -3.11
CA GLY A 46 -12.28 10.34 -3.56
C GLY A 46 -11.62 10.19 -4.93
N GLY A 47 -11.99 11.04 -5.89
CA GLY A 47 -11.41 11.07 -7.22
C GLY A 47 -9.93 11.47 -7.23
N ALA A 48 -9.54 12.47 -6.43
CA ALA A 48 -8.13 12.86 -6.29
C ALA A 48 -7.26 11.72 -5.73
N LEU A 49 -7.76 10.97 -4.74
CA LEU A 49 -7.05 9.80 -4.20
C LEU A 49 -6.94 8.67 -5.25
N LEU A 50 -7.99 8.42 -6.03
CA LEU A 50 -7.98 7.45 -7.13
C LEU A 50 -6.96 7.83 -8.22
N VAL A 51 -6.94 9.10 -8.62
CA VAL A 51 -5.96 9.62 -9.59
C VAL A 51 -4.55 9.53 -9.02
N ALA A 52 -4.33 9.92 -7.76
CA ALA A 52 -3.03 9.84 -7.12
C ALA A 52 -2.51 8.40 -7.03
N ALA A 53 -3.37 7.45 -6.67
CA ALA A 53 -3.03 6.02 -6.69
C ALA A 53 -2.74 5.53 -8.11
N GLY A 54 -3.52 5.99 -9.10
CA GLY A 54 -3.32 5.68 -10.52
C GLY A 54 -2.01 6.23 -11.08
N VAL A 55 -1.60 7.43 -10.70
CA VAL A 55 -0.31 8.01 -11.08
C VAL A 55 0.83 7.30 -10.35
N PHE A 56 0.67 6.98 -9.06
CA PHE A 56 1.67 6.27 -8.27
C PHE A 56 2.05 4.91 -8.90
N GLN A 57 1.06 4.22 -9.48
CA GLN A 57 1.26 2.97 -10.23
C GLN A 57 2.31 3.07 -11.36
N TRP A 58 2.47 4.26 -11.94
CA TRP A 58 3.36 4.50 -13.07
C TRP A 58 4.73 5.04 -12.64
N THR A 59 4.92 5.35 -11.36
CA THR A 59 6.15 5.98 -10.89
C THR A 59 7.34 5.01 -10.91
N PRO A 60 8.55 5.50 -11.24
CA PRO A 60 9.78 4.69 -11.15
C PRO A 60 10.05 4.25 -9.71
N LEU A 61 9.63 5.05 -8.72
CA LEU A 61 9.74 4.73 -7.30
C LEU A 61 8.98 3.44 -6.96
N LYS A 62 7.72 3.31 -7.41
CA LYS A 62 6.94 2.09 -7.21
C LYS A 62 7.64 0.89 -7.86
N ASN A 63 8.11 1.04 -9.09
CA ASN A 63 8.74 -0.05 -9.84
C ASN A 63 10.04 -0.54 -9.16
N ALA A 64 10.88 0.38 -8.69
CA ALA A 64 12.08 0.06 -7.94
C ALA A 64 11.75 -0.65 -6.61
N CYS A 65 10.77 -0.12 -5.88
CA CYS A 65 10.29 -0.74 -4.65
C CYS A 65 9.77 -2.17 -4.88
N LEU A 66 8.91 -2.36 -5.88
CA LEU A 66 8.28 -3.65 -6.17
C LEU A 66 9.32 -4.70 -6.58
N THR A 67 10.35 -4.28 -7.33
CA THR A 67 11.47 -5.16 -7.71
C THR A 67 12.25 -5.64 -6.50
N HIS A 68 12.51 -4.76 -5.52
CA HIS A 68 13.15 -5.15 -4.25
C HIS A 68 12.23 -6.02 -3.38
N CYS A 69 10.94 -5.72 -3.33
CA CYS A 69 9.97 -6.51 -2.56
C CYS A 69 9.85 -7.94 -3.10
N ARG A 70 10.01 -8.14 -4.41
CA ARG A 70 9.89 -9.42 -5.12
C ARG A 70 11.16 -10.25 -5.24
N SER A 71 12.32 -9.72 -4.86
CA SER A 71 13.61 -10.39 -5.08
C SER A 71 14.16 -10.99 -3.78
N PRO A 72 13.63 -12.16 -3.33
CA PRO A 72 14.08 -12.79 -2.09
C PRO A 72 15.57 -13.12 -2.12
N LEU A 73 16.09 -13.55 -3.29
CA LEU A 73 17.52 -13.86 -3.46
C LEU A 73 18.39 -12.61 -3.38
N SER A 74 18.00 -11.49 -3.99
CA SER A 74 18.75 -10.23 -3.86
C SER A 74 18.76 -9.74 -2.42
N PHE A 75 17.63 -9.88 -1.70
CA PHE A 75 17.51 -9.49 -0.31
C PHE A 75 18.42 -10.31 0.61
N LEU A 76 18.48 -11.63 0.40
CA LEU A 76 19.36 -12.52 1.13
C LEU A 76 20.83 -12.29 0.78
N MET A 77 21.18 -12.20 -0.50
CA MET A 77 22.59 -12.08 -0.93
C MET A 77 23.23 -10.72 -0.61
N THR A 78 22.46 -9.63 -0.62
CA THR A 78 23.02 -8.27 -0.41
C THR A 78 22.92 -7.76 1.03
N GLY A 79 22.12 -8.43 1.87
CA GLY A 79 21.73 -7.89 3.17
C GLY A 79 21.74 -8.86 4.33
N TRP A 80 22.11 -10.14 4.13
CA TRP A 80 22.12 -11.13 5.22
C TRP A 80 22.95 -10.65 6.40
N ARG A 81 22.27 -10.42 7.51
CA ARG A 81 22.88 -10.07 8.80
C ARG A 81 22.56 -11.17 9.77
N GLU A 82 23.60 -11.77 10.32
CA GLU A 82 23.45 -12.83 11.32
C GLU A 82 22.96 -12.27 12.66
N GLY A 83 22.41 -13.17 13.48
CA GLY A 83 21.92 -12.85 14.82
C GLY A 83 20.52 -12.23 14.87
N LYS A 84 20.03 -12.04 16.10
CA LYS A 84 18.69 -11.52 16.40
C LYS A 84 18.48 -10.11 15.85
N LEU A 85 19.48 -9.24 16.04
CA LEU A 85 19.41 -7.84 15.59
C LEU A 85 19.47 -7.74 14.05
N GLY A 86 20.25 -8.60 13.40
CA GLY A 86 20.27 -8.74 11.96
C GLY A 86 18.91 -9.14 11.39
N ALA A 87 18.26 -10.14 11.98
CA ALA A 87 16.91 -10.58 11.60
C ALA A 87 15.86 -9.46 11.74
N PHE A 88 15.93 -8.66 12.82
CA PHE A 88 15.02 -7.54 13.04
C PHE A 88 15.19 -6.43 11.99
N VAL A 89 16.44 -6.01 11.72
CA VAL A 89 16.76 -5.00 10.70
C VAL A 89 16.35 -5.46 9.31
N MET A 90 16.54 -6.74 9.01
CA MET A 90 16.06 -7.37 7.78
C MET A 90 14.52 -7.27 7.67
N GLY A 91 13.81 -7.59 8.76
CA GLY A 91 12.36 -7.43 8.85
C GLY A 91 11.89 -5.99 8.60
N LEU A 92 12.52 -5.01 9.23
CA LEU A 92 12.24 -3.58 9.03
C LEU A 92 12.44 -3.17 7.57
N LYS A 93 13.58 -3.55 6.96
CA LYS A 93 13.88 -3.20 5.57
C LYS A 93 12.87 -3.82 4.60
N HIS A 94 12.52 -5.09 4.80
CA HIS A 94 11.51 -5.76 3.99
C HIS A 94 10.11 -5.16 4.18
N GLY A 95 9.73 -4.85 5.42
CA GLY A 95 8.49 -4.16 5.75
C GLY A 95 8.39 -2.79 5.10
N ALA A 96 9.48 -2.00 5.10
CA ALA A 96 9.52 -0.67 4.49
C ALA A 96 9.33 -0.71 2.98
N TYR A 97 9.99 -1.65 2.28
CA TYR A 97 9.69 -1.87 0.87
C TYR A 97 8.24 -2.31 0.70
N CYS A 98 7.81 -3.36 1.40
CA CYS A 98 6.45 -3.89 1.27
C CYS A 98 5.37 -2.81 1.41
N ALA A 99 5.45 -1.99 2.46
CA ALA A 99 4.55 -0.86 2.70
C ALA A 99 4.71 0.22 1.63
N GLY A 100 5.94 0.66 1.34
CA GLY A 100 6.22 1.70 0.35
C GLY A 100 5.72 1.37 -1.07
N CYS A 101 5.64 0.08 -1.45
CA CYS A 101 5.17 -0.29 -2.78
C CYS A 101 3.64 -0.28 -2.90
N CYS A 102 2.91 -0.42 -1.79
CA CYS A 102 1.44 -0.54 -1.79
C CYS A 102 0.70 0.53 -0.98
N TRP A 103 1.40 1.45 -0.32
CA TRP A 103 0.79 2.45 0.56
C TRP A 103 -0.31 3.28 -0.11
N PHE A 104 -0.12 3.75 -1.35
CA PHE A 104 -1.15 4.47 -2.09
C PHE A 104 -2.38 3.62 -2.44
N LEU A 105 -2.20 2.30 -2.64
CA LEU A 105 -3.33 1.39 -2.82
C LEU A 105 -4.07 1.17 -1.50
N MET A 106 -3.34 1.10 -0.38
CA MET A 106 -3.97 1.07 0.95
C MET A 106 -4.73 2.37 1.23
N ALA A 107 -4.27 3.51 0.73
CA ALA A 107 -4.99 4.78 0.85
C ALA A 107 -6.35 4.79 0.14
N LEU A 108 -6.60 3.88 -0.82
CA LEU A 108 -7.92 3.74 -1.44
C LEU A 108 -8.98 3.21 -0.48
N LEU A 109 -8.59 2.60 0.65
CA LEU A 109 -9.52 2.21 1.70
C LEU A 109 -10.26 3.41 2.32
N PHE A 110 -9.69 4.61 2.23
CA PHE A 110 -10.34 5.84 2.66
C PHE A 110 -11.44 6.29 1.67
N VAL A 111 -11.33 5.86 0.40
CA VAL A 111 -12.33 6.14 -0.64
C VAL A 111 -13.48 5.14 -0.55
N ALA A 112 -13.17 3.85 -0.40
CA ALA A 112 -14.16 2.78 -0.45
C ALA A 112 -14.74 2.37 0.92
N GLY A 113 -14.11 2.82 2.01
CA GLY A 113 -14.48 2.51 3.38
C GLY A 113 -13.80 1.25 3.92
N VAL A 114 -13.11 1.40 5.05
CA VAL A 114 -12.42 0.29 5.76
C VAL A 114 -13.42 -0.76 6.27
N MET A 115 -14.67 -0.37 6.52
CA MET A 115 -15.73 -1.26 7.01
C MET A 115 -16.26 -2.22 5.94
N ASN A 116 -15.91 -2.02 4.66
CA ASN A 116 -16.33 -2.91 3.59
C ASN A 116 -15.26 -3.98 3.32
N ILE A 117 -15.44 -5.15 3.92
CA ILE A 117 -14.54 -6.30 3.78
C ILE A 117 -14.32 -6.69 2.31
N TRP A 118 -15.32 -6.52 1.44
CA TRP A 118 -15.17 -6.81 0.01
C TRP A 118 -14.11 -5.91 -0.64
N TRP A 119 -14.10 -4.61 -0.33
CA TRP A 119 -13.08 -3.69 -0.85
C TRP A 119 -11.69 -3.99 -0.30
N VAL A 120 -11.60 -4.29 0.99
CA VAL A 120 -10.33 -4.71 1.61
C VAL A 120 -9.79 -5.96 0.92
N ALA A 121 -10.64 -6.96 0.68
CA ALA A 121 -10.27 -8.20 0.01
C ALA A 121 -9.82 -7.95 -1.44
N ILE A 122 -10.54 -7.14 -2.20
CA ILE A 122 -10.18 -6.78 -3.59
C ILE A 122 -8.80 -6.12 -3.63
N ILE A 123 -8.55 -5.12 -2.78
CA ILE A 123 -7.26 -4.42 -2.74
C ILE A 123 -6.15 -5.38 -2.29
N ALA A 124 -6.40 -6.24 -1.31
CA ALA A 124 -5.42 -7.22 -0.83
C ALA A 124 -5.04 -8.24 -1.91
N VAL A 125 -6.03 -8.81 -2.60
CA VAL A 125 -5.81 -9.71 -3.75
C VAL A 125 -5.04 -8.98 -4.84
N PHE A 126 -5.38 -7.73 -5.10
CA PHE A 126 -4.70 -6.93 -6.11
C PHE A 126 -3.22 -6.70 -5.78
N VAL A 127 -2.91 -6.28 -4.55
CA VAL A 127 -1.52 -6.15 -4.08
C VAL A 127 -0.78 -7.48 -4.10
N LEU A 128 -1.46 -8.58 -3.77
CA LEU A 128 -0.87 -9.93 -3.83
C LEU A 128 -0.52 -10.31 -5.27
N LEU A 129 -1.42 -10.08 -6.23
CA LEU A 129 -1.17 -10.32 -7.65
C LEU A 129 0.00 -9.48 -8.16
N GLU A 130 0.05 -8.20 -7.78
CA GLU A 130 1.18 -7.31 -8.07
C GLU A 130 2.49 -7.79 -7.46
N LYS A 131 2.47 -8.59 -6.38
CA LYS A 131 3.68 -9.14 -5.74
C LYS A 131 4.06 -10.53 -6.25
N VAL A 132 3.11 -11.33 -6.74
CA VAL A 132 3.36 -12.73 -7.15
C VAL A 132 3.54 -12.90 -8.66
N VAL A 133 2.76 -12.22 -9.50
CA VAL A 133 2.72 -12.49 -10.95
C VAL A 133 3.96 -11.97 -11.67
N PRO A 134 4.71 -12.74 -12.48
CA PRO A 134 5.95 -12.28 -13.12
C PRO A 134 5.81 -10.97 -13.95
N ARG A 135 4.62 -10.70 -14.51
CA ARG A 135 4.27 -9.43 -15.19
C ARG A 135 3.54 -8.40 -14.30
N GLY A 136 3.78 -8.40 -12.99
CA GLY A 136 3.11 -7.51 -12.02
C GLY A 136 3.21 -6.02 -12.34
N LEU A 137 4.31 -5.59 -12.99
CA LEU A 137 4.47 -4.21 -13.48
C LEU A 137 3.44 -3.84 -14.56
N PHE A 138 3.10 -4.77 -15.45
CA PHE A 138 2.09 -4.52 -16.49
C PHE A 138 0.69 -4.44 -15.86
N VAL A 139 0.40 -5.34 -14.92
CA VAL A 139 -0.86 -5.33 -14.15
C VAL A 139 -1.02 -4.00 -13.41
N GLY A 140 0.03 -3.54 -12.72
CA GLY A 140 0.05 -2.25 -12.04
C GLY A 140 -0.22 -1.08 -12.98
N LYS A 141 0.43 -1.03 -14.14
CA LYS A 141 0.18 0.02 -15.16
C LYS A 141 -1.26 0.04 -15.65
N VAL A 142 -1.82 -1.11 -16.05
CA VAL A 142 -3.20 -1.21 -16.53
C VAL A 142 -4.18 -0.74 -15.47
N THR A 143 -4.01 -1.19 -14.24
CA THR A 143 -4.86 -0.72 -13.13
C THR A 143 -4.64 0.74 -12.79
N GLY A 144 -3.43 1.28 -12.98
CA GLY A 144 -3.16 2.69 -12.81
C GLY A 144 -3.99 3.56 -13.75
N VAL A 145 -4.12 3.15 -15.02
CA VAL A 145 -5.02 3.81 -15.99
C VAL A 145 -6.46 3.71 -15.53
N PHE A 146 -6.90 2.51 -15.14
CA PHE A 146 -8.27 2.29 -14.69
C PHE A 146 -8.62 3.18 -13.48
N LEU A 147 -7.75 3.22 -12.47
CA LEU A 147 -7.91 4.06 -11.28
C LEU A 147 -7.91 5.55 -11.63
N ALA A 148 -7.03 6.01 -12.53
CA ALA A 148 -6.98 7.40 -12.95
C ALA A 148 -8.23 7.82 -13.73
N VAL A 149 -8.67 7.00 -14.70
CA VAL A 149 -9.89 7.27 -15.49
C VAL A 149 -11.12 7.27 -14.59
N TRP A 150 -11.24 6.31 -13.68
CA TRP A 150 -12.33 6.27 -12.72
C TRP A 150 -12.29 7.48 -11.77
N GLY A 151 -11.11 7.84 -11.27
CA GLY A 151 -10.95 9.02 -10.43
C GLY A 151 -11.39 10.31 -11.13
N VAL A 152 -10.96 10.53 -12.37
CA VAL A 152 -11.39 11.68 -13.18
C VAL A 152 -12.90 11.66 -13.41
N TRP A 153 -13.47 10.51 -13.77
CA TRP A 153 -14.92 10.38 -13.95
C TRP A 153 -15.70 10.70 -12.68
N MET A 154 -15.20 10.28 -11.51
CA MET A 154 -15.80 10.58 -10.20
C MET A 154 -15.73 12.07 -9.86
N MET A 155 -14.69 12.80 -10.29
CA MET A 155 -14.58 14.25 -10.07
C MET A 155 -15.48 15.07 -11.00
N LEU A 156 -15.81 14.54 -12.18
CA LEU A 156 -16.63 15.20 -13.19
C LEU A 156 -18.14 14.96 -13.02
N ARG A 157 -18.53 14.10 -12.08
CA ARG A 157 -19.92 13.70 -11.84
C ARG A 157 -20.45 14.34 -10.56
#